data_AF-A0A9P4IEL8-F1
#
_entry.id   AF-A0A9P4IEL8-F1
#
_cell.length_a   1.000
_cell.length_b   1.000
_cell.length_c   1.000
_cell.angle_alpha   90.00
_cell.angle_beta   90.00
_cell.angle_gamma   90.00
#
_symmetry.space_group_name_H-M   'P 1'
#
loop_
_entity.id
_entity.type
_entity.pdbx_description
1 polymer ?
#
loop_
_entity_poly.entity_id
_entity_poly.type
_entity_poly.pdbx_seq_one_letter_code
_entity_poly.pdbx_strand_id
1 'polypeptide(L)'
;MELKADSRKHIDIVGVQFTGDPSVYEDGTLFTPNPGNVTYTGEPSPEIDAAWLALVGGRDFLISEEEAKALWTSDYELHWDNAKGGYYVGLSMFHTLHCLARIYQYFHAEHYGIETTDESIRHRNHCIDEIRQYVMCTGDITVYGTRYYKSKDRNFADSDVTHVCRDFGKIREWVRRRRSGDLAVQPDYEEKVVVPADHKRPSAND
;
A
#
# COMPACT_ATOMS: atom_id res chain seq x y z
N MET A 1 19.92 -1.32 22.63
CA MET A 1 18.71 -0.49 22.71
C MET A 1 17.72 -1.04 21.69
N GLU A 2 16.57 -1.54 22.12
CA GLU A 2 15.60 -2.22 21.25
C GLU A 2 14.68 -1.15 20.62
N LEU A 3 14.71 -1.02 19.29
CA LEU A 3 13.91 -0.02 18.57
C LEU A 3 12.43 -0.42 18.64
N LYS A 4 11.58 0.43 19.24
CA LYS A 4 10.12 0.22 19.31
C LYS A 4 9.41 0.29 17.95
N ALA A 5 10.11 0.77 16.92
CA ALA A 5 9.65 0.80 15.53
C ALA A 5 9.85 -0.52 14.77
N ASP A 6 10.52 -1.53 15.35
CA ASP A 6 10.74 -2.81 14.67
C ASP A 6 9.47 -3.68 14.69
N SER A 7 8.66 -3.55 13.64
CA SER A 7 7.42 -4.30 13.47
C SER A 7 7.65 -5.81 13.28
N ARG A 8 8.85 -6.26 12.89
CA ARG A 8 9.12 -7.66 12.53
C ARG A 8 8.84 -8.66 13.65
N LYS A 9 8.93 -8.22 14.90
CA LYS A 9 8.67 -9.06 16.10
C LYS A 9 7.19 -9.24 16.43
N HIS A 10 6.31 -8.51 15.75
CA HIS A 10 4.87 -8.51 15.99
C HIS A 10 4.07 -9.13 14.85
N ILE A 11 4.75 -9.80 13.91
CA ILE A 11 4.16 -10.29 12.67
C ILE A 11 4.20 -11.80 12.64
N ASP A 12 3.01 -12.40 12.58
CA ASP A 12 2.82 -13.81 12.33
C ASP A 12 2.87 -14.11 10.83
N ILE A 13 3.24 -15.35 10.48
CA ILE A 13 3.16 -15.87 9.12
C ILE A 13 1.96 -16.80 9.04
N VAL A 14 1.11 -16.60 8.03
CA VAL A 14 -0.17 -17.29 7.87
C VAL A 14 -0.35 -17.76 6.43
N GLY A 15 -1.08 -18.86 6.25
CA GLY A 15 -1.57 -19.29 4.95
C GLY A 15 -2.80 -18.48 4.57
N VAL A 16 -2.80 -17.84 3.40
CA VAL A 16 -3.94 -17.09 2.87
C VAL A 16 -4.35 -17.67 1.53
N GLN A 17 -5.57 -18.20 1.46
CA GLN A 17 -6.16 -18.63 0.20
C GLN A 17 -6.54 -17.39 -0.62
N PHE A 18 -5.91 -17.22 -1.78
CA PHE A 18 -6.30 -16.16 -2.72
C PHE A 18 -7.62 -16.53 -3.40
N THR A 19 -8.33 -15.48 -3.80
CA THR A 19 -9.70 -15.53 -4.32
C THR A 19 -9.84 -14.46 -5.40
N GLY A 20 -10.65 -14.73 -6.41
CA GLY A 20 -11.05 -13.71 -7.38
C GLY A 20 -10.71 -14.06 -8.82
N ASP A 21 -10.03 -15.18 -9.05
CA ASP A 21 -9.70 -15.61 -10.41
C ASP A 21 -10.95 -15.76 -11.29
N PRO A 22 -10.92 -15.22 -12.52
CA PRO A 22 -12.01 -15.43 -13.45
C PRO A 22 -12.02 -16.88 -13.95
N SER A 23 -13.21 -17.45 -14.03
CA SER A 23 -13.51 -18.74 -14.64
C SER A 23 -14.48 -18.56 -15.80
N VAL A 24 -14.66 -19.62 -16.59
CA VAL A 24 -15.48 -19.59 -17.80
C VAL A 24 -16.46 -20.76 -17.77
N TYR A 25 -17.74 -20.46 -17.96
CA TYR A 25 -18.76 -21.48 -18.21
C TYR A 25 -18.56 -22.17 -19.58
N GLU A 26 -19.30 -23.26 -19.82
CA GLU A 26 -19.23 -23.99 -21.09
C GLU A 26 -19.68 -23.14 -22.29
N ASP A 27 -20.62 -22.22 -22.06
CA ASP A 27 -21.11 -21.28 -23.07
C ASP A 27 -20.16 -20.10 -23.35
N GLY A 28 -19.02 -20.03 -22.63
CA GLY A 28 -18.00 -19.00 -22.80
C GLY A 28 -18.17 -17.76 -21.92
N THR A 29 -19.23 -17.69 -21.10
CA THR A 29 -19.50 -16.60 -20.15
C THR A 29 -18.49 -16.59 -19.00
N LEU A 30 -17.98 -15.40 -18.65
CA LEU A 30 -17.04 -15.20 -17.54
C LEU A 30 -17.76 -15.06 -16.20
N PHE A 31 -17.17 -15.63 -15.15
CA PHE A 31 -17.65 -15.47 -13.77
C PHE A 31 -16.50 -15.65 -12.77
N THR A 32 -16.71 -15.31 -11.50
CA THR A 32 -15.74 -15.53 -10.42
C THR A 32 -16.28 -16.59 -9.46
N PRO A 33 -15.73 -17.82 -9.44
CA PRO A 33 -16.25 -18.92 -8.62
C PRO A 33 -16.04 -18.70 -7.12
N ASN A 34 -14.91 -18.10 -6.75
CA ASN A 34 -14.54 -17.81 -5.37
C ASN A 34 -14.35 -16.29 -5.22
N PRO A 35 -15.41 -15.49 -5.13
CA PRO A 35 -15.25 -14.06 -4.87
C PRO A 35 -14.75 -13.86 -3.44
N GLY A 36 -13.87 -12.87 -3.25
CA GLY A 36 -13.47 -12.45 -1.91
C GLY A 36 -14.67 -11.91 -1.10
N ASN A 37 -14.57 -11.96 0.22
CA ASN A 37 -15.62 -11.47 1.12
C ASN A 37 -15.83 -9.95 1.06
N VAL A 38 -14.82 -9.20 0.60
CA VAL A 38 -14.85 -7.75 0.44
C VAL A 38 -14.57 -7.41 -1.02
N THR A 39 -15.43 -6.58 -1.60
CA THR A 39 -15.30 -6.15 -2.99
C THR A 39 -14.43 -4.89 -3.08
N TYR A 40 -13.33 -4.97 -3.82
CA TYR A 40 -12.41 -3.84 -4.07
C TYR A 40 -12.40 -3.37 -5.53
N THR A 41 -13.12 -4.07 -6.41
CA THR A 41 -13.09 -3.88 -7.86
C THR A 41 -14.50 -3.87 -8.45
N GLY A 42 -14.65 -3.35 -9.66
CA GLY A 42 -15.94 -3.18 -10.33
C GLY A 42 -16.26 -1.70 -10.54
N GLU A 43 -17.49 -1.40 -10.95
CA GLU A 43 -17.93 -0.02 -11.07
C GLU A 43 -17.91 0.69 -9.70
N PRO A 44 -17.47 1.97 -9.65
CA PRO A 44 -17.40 2.71 -8.41
C PRO A 44 -18.73 2.71 -7.64
N SER A 45 -18.63 2.47 -6.34
CA SER A 45 -19.76 2.42 -5.43
C SER A 45 -19.33 2.83 -4.01
N PRO A 46 -20.25 3.31 -3.17
CA PRO A 46 -19.95 3.63 -1.78
C PRO A 46 -19.31 2.46 -1.02
N GLU A 47 -19.71 1.23 -1.33
CA GLU A 47 -19.18 0.02 -0.72
C GLU A 47 -17.70 -0.20 -1.08
N ILE A 48 -17.34 -0.04 -2.36
CA ILE A 48 -15.94 -0.16 -2.83
C ILE A 48 -15.09 0.97 -2.26
N ASP A 49 -15.61 2.20 -2.23
CA ASP A 49 -14.90 3.34 -1.66
C ASP A 49 -14.62 3.13 -0.16
N ALA A 50 -15.61 2.62 0.58
CA ALA A 50 -15.45 2.27 1.99
C ALA A 50 -14.43 1.16 2.19
N ALA A 51 -14.41 0.14 1.33
CA ALA A 51 -13.45 -0.95 1.36
C ALA A 51 -12.02 -0.44 1.15
N TRP A 52 -11.79 0.37 0.12
CA TRP A 52 -10.47 0.99 -0.12
C TRP A 52 -10.07 1.91 1.04
N LEU A 53 -10.98 2.74 1.54
CA LEU A 53 -10.72 3.62 2.68
C LEU A 53 -10.32 2.84 3.94
N ALA A 54 -10.95 1.70 4.20
CA ALA A 54 -10.58 0.83 5.32
C ALA A 54 -9.16 0.23 5.16
N LEU A 55 -8.72 -0.03 3.93
CA LEU A 55 -7.36 -0.52 3.65
C LEU A 55 -6.29 0.57 3.68
N VAL A 56 -6.58 1.79 3.21
CA VAL A 56 -5.54 2.82 3.08
C VAL A 56 -5.59 3.84 4.22
N GLY A 57 -6.72 3.95 4.91
CA GLY A 57 -6.92 4.88 6.01
C GLY A 57 -6.05 4.56 7.22
N GLY A 58 -5.60 5.60 7.92
CA GLY A 58 -4.91 5.48 9.20
C GLY A 58 -3.61 4.68 9.18
N ARG A 59 -2.92 4.71 8.05
CA ARG A 59 -1.68 3.98 7.78
C ARG A 59 -0.41 4.64 8.33
N ASP A 60 -0.50 5.93 8.65
CA ASP A 60 0.63 6.74 9.09
C ASP A 60 0.54 7.03 10.59
N PHE A 61 1.70 7.27 11.21
CA PHE A 61 1.86 7.49 12.64
C PHE A 61 3.12 8.30 12.94
N LEU A 62 3.23 8.79 14.18
CA LEU A 62 4.42 9.49 14.65
C LEU A 62 5.47 8.53 15.20
N ILE A 63 6.74 8.85 14.98
CA ILE A 63 7.88 8.21 15.63
C ILE A 63 8.61 9.20 16.54
N SER A 64 9.30 8.64 17.54
CA SER A 64 10.16 9.40 18.45
C SER A 64 11.38 9.96 17.72
N GLU A 65 12.03 10.96 18.31
CA GLU A 65 13.26 11.52 17.75
C GLU A 65 14.39 10.48 17.71
N GLU A 66 14.45 9.58 18.69
CA GLU A 66 15.40 8.47 18.71
C GLU A 66 15.16 7.48 17.56
N GLU A 67 13.88 7.17 17.26
CA GLU A 67 13.52 6.35 16.10
C GLU A 67 13.83 7.07 14.77
N ALA A 68 13.62 8.39 14.70
CA ALA A 68 13.96 9.20 13.53
C ALA A 68 15.47 9.23 13.26
N LYS A 69 16.28 9.46 14.30
CA LYS A 69 17.75 9.41 14.22
C LYS A 69 18.25 8.03 13.76
N ALA A 70 17.61 6.95 14.22
CA ALA A 70 17.95 5.60 13.79
C ALA A 70 17.57 5.32 12.33
N LEU A 71 16.53 5.98 11.80
CA LEU A 71 16.02 5.77 10.45
C LEU A 71 16.79 6.59 9.40
N TRP A 72 17.00 7.88 9.64
CA TRP A 72 17.57 8.81 8.65
C TRP A 72 19.04 9.17 8.92
N THR A 73 19.59 8.76 10.07
CA THR A 73 21.00 8.95 10.49
C THR A 73 21.48 10.39 10.62
N SER A 74 21.57 11.17 9.52
CA SER A 74 22.28 12.46 9.48
C SER A 74 21.42 13.66 9.09
N ASP A 75 20.24 13.44 8.52
CA ASP A 75 19.31 14.48 8.05
C ASP A 75 17.91 14.33 8.63
N TYR A 76 17.77 13.62 9.76
CA TYR A 76 16.50 13.35 10.40
C TYR A 76 15.72 14.64 10.70
N GLU A 77 16.39 15.77 11.00
CA GLU A 77 15.74 17.06 11.21
C GLU A 77 14.88 17.49 10.02
N LEU A 78 15.31 17.21 8.77
CA LEU A 78 14.58 17.55 7.55
C LEU A 78 13.23 16.82 7.41
N HIS A 79 13.01 15.76 8.20
CA HIS A 79 11.80 14.94 8.18
C HIS A 79 10.77 15.34 9.24
N TRP A 80 10.99 16.43 9.99
CA TRP A 80 10.00 16.96 10.93
C TRP A 80 8.83 17.62 10.20
N ASP A 81 7.61 17.15 10.44
CA ASP A 81 6.39 17.74 9.91
C ASP A 81 5.72 18.63 10.98
N ASN A 82 5.85 19.95 10.81
CA ASN A 82 5.25 20.94 11.72
C ASN A 82 3.71 20.86 11.75
N ALA A 83 3.05 20.47 10.65
CA ALA A 83 1.60 20.32 10.62
C ALA A 83 1.12 19.09 11.41
N LYS A 84 2.02 18.12 11.63
CA LYS A 84 1.76 16.92 12.43
C LYS A 84 2.34 16.99 13.83
N GLY A 85 3.22 17.94 14.10
CA GLY A 85 3.94 18.06 15.37
C GLY A 85 4.91 16.91 15.59
N GLY A 86 5.61 16.43 14.55
CA GLY A 86 6.56 15.34 14.72
C GLY A 86 7.02 14.65 13.44
N TYR A 87 7.78 13.57 13.60
CA TYR A 87 8.23 12.70 12.50
C TYR A 87 7.09 11.78 12.05
N TYR A 88 6.41 12.18 10.99
CA TYR A 88 5.25 11.47 10.46
C TYR A 88 5.66 10.46 9.39
N VAL A 89 5.41 9.18 9.65
CA VAL A 89 5.88 8.07 8.80
C VAL A 89 4.76 7.08 8.50
N GLY A 90 4.95 6.29 7.46
CA GLY A 90 4.08 5.18 7.09
C GLY A 90 4.88 3.92 6.74
N LEU A 91 4.21 2.77 6.68
CA LEU A 91 4.83 1.52 6.19
C LEU A 91 4.72 1.45 4.67
N SER A 92 5.80 1.02 4.00
CA SER A 92 5.84 0.84 2.54
C SER A 92 4.65 0.01 2.01
N MET A 93 4.29 -1.11 2.66
CA MET A 93 3.10 -1.91 2.30
C MET A 93 1.81 -1.07 2.17
N PHE A 94 1.55 -0.16 3.11
CA PHE A 94 0.36 0.69 3.05
C PHE A 94 0.46 1.80 2.02
N HIS A 95 1.68 2.28 1.73
CA HIS A 95 1.90 3.18 0.60
C HIS A 95 1.63 2.46 -0.73
N THR A 96 2.09 1.22 -0.89
CA THR A 96 1.77 0.39 -2.06
C THR A 96 0.27 0.12 -2.20
N LEU A 97 -0.46 -0.16 -1.10
CA LEU A 97 -1.92 -0.29 -1.13
C LEU A 97 -2.61 1.03 -1.51
N HIS A 98 -2.09 2.18 -1.04
CA HIS A 98 -2.57 3.49 -1.47
C HIS A 98 -2.34 3.71 -2.97
N CYS A 99 -1.16 3.36 -3.49
CA CYS A 99 -0.87 3.41 -4.92
C CYS A 99 -1.85 2.54 -5.71
N LEU A 100 -2.15 1.32 -5.25
CA LEU A 100 -3.11 0.43 -5.91
C LEU A 100 -4.52 1.02 -5.92
N ALA A 101 -4.97 1.60 -4.79
CA ALA A 101 -6.26 2.31 -4.72
C ALA A 101 -6.30 3.51 -5.69
N ARG A 102 -5.19 4.23 -5.85
CA ARG A 102 -5.08 5.33 -6.82
C ARG A 102 -5.14 4.83 -8.26
N ILE A 103 -4.53 3.69 -8.57
CA ILE A 103 -4.66 3.05 -9.89
C ILE A 103 -6.11 2.69 -10.18
N TYR A 104 -6.85 2.13 -9.22
CA TYR A 104 -8.28 1.91 -9.36
C TYR A 104 -9.02 3.21 -9.71
N GLN A 105 -8.77 4.30 -8.98
CA GLN A 105 -9.38 5.60 -9.28
C GLN A 105 -8.99 6.15 -10.66
N TYR A 106 -7.76 5.92 -11.13
CA TYR A 106 -7.35 6.32 -12.48
C TYR A 106 -8.07 5.53 -13.58
N PHE A 107 -8.44 4.26 -13.35
CA PHE A 107 -9.29 3.51 -14.28
C PHE A 107 -10.73 4.03 -14.33
N HIS A 108 -11.17 4.72 -13.27
CA HIS A 108 -12.48 5.35 -13.17
C HIS A 108 -12.38 6.88 -13.04
N ALA A 109 -11.46 7.48 -13.80
CA ALA A 109 -11.07 8.89 -13.64
C ALA A 109 -12.26 9.86 -13.75
N GLU A 110 -13.21 9.60 -14.66
CA GLU A 110 -14.42 10.41 -14.82
C GLU A 110 -15.28 10.42 -13.55
N HIS A 111 -15.50 9.24 -12.94
CA HIS A 111 -16.28 9.11 -11.71
C HIS A 111 -15.63 9.88 -10.55
N TYR A 112 -14.31 9.78 -10.42
CA TYR A 112 -13.56 10.43 -9.34
C TYR A 112 -13.15 11.88 -9.65
N GLY A 113 -13.57 12.44 -10.79
CA GLY A 113 -13.22 13.80 -11.21
C GLY A 113 -11.72 14.02 -11.36
N ILE A 114 -10.96 12.99 -11.76
CA ILE A 114 -9.50 13.07 -11.94
C ILE A 114 -9.20 13.55 -13.35
N GLU A 115 -8.72 14.79 -13.44
CA GLU A 115 -8.24 15.36 -14.70
C GLU A 115 -6.88 14.76 -15.10
N THR A 116 -6.66 14.66 -16.41
CA THR A 116 -5.37 14.22 -16.95
C THR A 116 -4.41 15.42 -17.02
N THR A 117 -3.73 15.66 -15.91
CA THR A 117 -2.66 16.67 -15.77
C THR A 117 -1.28 16.01 -15.70
N ASP A 118 -0.21 16.78 -15.90
CA ASP A 118 1.17 16.30 -15.73
C ASP A 118 1.42 15.70 -14.34
N GLU A 119 0.86 16.30 -13.30
CA GLU A 119 0.92 15.79 -11.93
C GLU A 119 0.22 14.43 -11.81
N SER A 120 -1.01 14.33 -12.34
CA SER A 120 -1.79 13.08 -12.29
C SER A 120 -1.08 11.93 -13.03
N ILE A 121 -0.43 12.23 -14.16
CA ILE A 121 0.32 11.26 -14.96
C ILE A 121 1.57 10.81 -14.21
N ARG A 122 2.34 11.76 -13.65
CA ARG A 122 3.54 11.43 -12.87
C ARG A 122 3.20 10.58 -11.65
N HIS A 123 2.12 10.93 -10.94
CA HIS A 123 1.67 10.17 -9.79
C HIS A 123 1.19 8.77 -10.18
N ARG A 124 0.43 8.61 -11.28
CA ARG A 124 0.07 7.30 -11.82
C ARG A 124 1.29 6.46 -12.15
N ASN A 125 2.28 7.03 -12.85
CA ASN A 125 3.50 6.32 -13.23
C ASN A 125 4.33 5.90 -12.01
N HIS A 126 4.45 6.79 -11.02
CA HIS A 126 5.08 6.47 -9.74
C HIS A 126 4.36 5.34 -9.01
N CYS A 127 3.02 5.36 -8.96
CA CYS A 127 2.23 4.30 -8.34
C CYS A 127 2.46 2.94 -9.00
N ILE A 128 2.51 2.87 -10.33
CA ILE A 128 2.80 1.63 -11.07
C ILE A 128 4.18 1.11 -10.71
N ASP A 129 5.19 1.97 -10.69
CA ASP A 129 6.56 1.57 -10.42
C ASP A 129 6.77 1.15 -8.95
N GLU A 130 6.13 1.82 -7.99
CA GLU A 130 6.15 1.44 -6.57
C GLU A 130 5.53 0.05 -6.36
N ILE A 131 4.39 -0.23 -7.00
CA ILE A 131 3.76 -1.58 -6.92
C ILE A 131 4.69 -2.64 -7.51
N ARG A 132 5.29 -2.38 -8.67
CA ARG A 132 6.27 -3.29 -9.28
C ARG A 132 7.45 -3.56 -8.34
N GLN A 133 8.05 -2.51 -7.77
CA GLN A 133 9.18 -2.63 -6.85
C GLN A 133 8.79 -3.43 -5.60
N TYR A 134 7.62 -3.16 -5.03
CA TYR A 134 7.12 -3.85 -3.85
C TYR A 134 6.89 -5.35 -4.11
N VAL A 135 6.29 -5.72 -5.24
CA VAL A 135 6.08 -7.13 -5.62
C VAL A 135 7.42 -7.86 -5.76
N MET A 136 8.41 -7.24 -6.41
CA MET A 136 9.75 -7.83 -6.55
C MET A 136 10.50 -7.94 -5.21
N CYS A 137 10.31 -6.97 -4.32
CA CYS A 137 10.92 -6.95 -2.99
C CYS A 137 10.33 -8.02 -2.06
N THR A 138 9.01 -8.20 -2.10
CA THR A 138 8.32 -9.18 -1.25
C THR A 138 8.47 -10.61 -1.76
N GLY A 139 8.53 -10.80 -3.09
CA GLY A 139 9.00 -12.04 -3.71
C GLY A 139 8.21 -13.29 -3.32
N ASP A 140 6.90 -13.28 -3.52
CA ASP A 140 6.08 -14.48 -3.29
C ASP A 140 6.45 -15.60 -4.27
N ILE A 141 6.88 -16.74 -3.72
CA ILE A 141 7.32 -17.92 -4.46
C ILE A 141 6.26 -19.04 -4.50
N THR A 142 5.01 -18.74 -4.14
CA THR A 142 3.90 -19.69 -4.23
C THR A 142 3.71 -20.14 -5.69
N VAL A 143 3.77 -21.45 -5.91
CA VAL A 143 3.60 -22.02 -7.26
C VAL A 143 2.12 -22.14 -7.56
N TYR A 144 1.69 -21.55 -8.68
CA TYR A 144 0.33 -21.68 -9.20
C TYR A 144 0.32 -22.47 -10.52
N GLY A 145 -0.83 -23.07 -10.84
CA GLY A 145 -1.00 -23.93 -12.00
C GLY A 145 -1.56 -23.21 -13.23
N THR A 146 -1.86 -23.96 -14.28
CA THR A 146 -2.74 -23.47 -15.34
C THR A 146 -3.90 -24.44 -15.56
N ARG A 147 -5.08 -23.91 -15.85
CA ARG A 147 -6.31 -24.68 -16.08
C ARG A 147 -6.77 -24.53 -17.51
N TYR A 148 -7.06 -25.66 -18.17
CA TYR A 148 -7.62 -25.68 -19.53
C TYR A 148 -9.11 -25.32 -19.51
N TYR A 149 -9.50 -24.39 -20.39
CA TYR A 149 -10.89 -24.00 -20.59
C TYR A 149 -11.35 -24.36 -22.00
N LYS A 150 -12.23 -25.36 -22.11
CA LYS A 150 -12.73 -25.87 -23.40
C LYS A 150 -13.38 -24.79 -24.26
N SER A 151 -14.15 -23.88 -23.64
CA SER A 151 -14.82 -22.78 -24.34
C SER A 151 -13.86 -21.72 -24.92
N LYS A 152 -12.58 -21.75 -24.54
CA LYS A 152 -11.52 -20.85 -25.04
C LYS A 152 -10.38 -21.60 -25.75
N ASP A 153 -10.44 -22.93 -25.77
CA ASP A 153 -9.42 -23.84 -26.32
C ASP A 153 -7.97 -23.51 -25.89
N ARG A 154 -7.78 -23.11 -24.63
CA ARG A 154 -6.44 -22.83 -24.08
C ARG A 154 -6.40 -22.86 -22.56
N ASN A 155 -5.18 -22.86 -22.01
CA ASN A 155 -4.92 -22.73 -20.58
C ASN A 155 -4.90 -21.27 -20.13
N PHE A 156 -5.34 -21.03 -18.89
CA PHE A 156 -5.19 -19.77 -18.17
C PHE A 156 -4.57 -20.02 -16.80
N ALA A 157 -3.97 -19.00 -16.20
CA ALA A 157 -3.45 -19.08 -14.82
C ALA A 157 -4.56 -19.49 -13.85
N ASP A 158 -4.20 -20.34 -12.90
CA ASP A 158 -5.05 -20.78 -11.78
C ASP A 158 -4.32 -20.38 -10.49
N SER A 159 -4.40 -19.09 -10.17
CA SER A 159 -3.69 -18.36 -9.12
C SER A 159 -4.46 -18.25 -7.80
N ASP A 160 -5.72 -18.66 -7.73
CA ASP A 160 -6.48 -18.86 -6.49
C ASP A 160 -5.91 -20.08 -5.72
N VAL A 161 -4.68 -19.94 -5.20
CA VAL A 161 -3.98 -20.93 -4.37
C VAL A 161 -3.68 -20.37 -2.98
N THR A 162 -3.17 -21.20 -2.08
CA THR A 162 -2.76 -20.74 -0.75
C THR A 162 -1.35 -20.16 -0.80
N HIS A 163 -1.24 -18.88 -0.42
CA HIS A 163 0.00 -18.12 -0.31
C HIS A 163 0.50 -18.07 1.14
N VAL A 164 1.81 -17.88 1.32
CA VAL A 164 2.41 -17.66 2.64
C VAL A 164 2.59 -16.17 2.86
N CYS A 165 1.74 -15.59 3.70
CA CYS A 165 1.67 -14.14 3.90
C CYS A 165 2.08 -13.75 5.32
N ARG A 166 2.48 -12.48 5.48
CA ARG A 166 2.50 -11.83 6.79
C ARG A 166 1.07 -11.52 7.21
N ASP A 167 0.73 -11.76 8.46
CA ASP A 167 -0.61 -11.50 8.97
C ASP A 167 -0.95 -10.00 8.89
N PHE A 168 -1.81 -9.65 7.94
CA PHE A 168 -2.24 -8.28 7.69
C PHE A 168 -3.01 -7.68 8.87
N GLY A 169 -3.79 -8.49 9.58
CA GLY A 169 -4.54 -8.06 10.77
C GLY A 169 -3.60 -7.63 11.89
N LYS A 170 -2.54 -8.40 12.13
CA LYS A 170 -1.49 -8.06 13.11
C LYS A 170 -0.73 -6.79 12.73
N ILE A 171 -0.37 -6.63 11.46
CA ILE A 171 0.28 -5.41 10.96
C ILE A 171 -0.65 -4.19 11.16
N ARG A 172 -1.93 -4.33 10.81
CA ARG A 172 -2.93 -3.27 10.99
C ARG A 172 -3.10 -2.89 12.46
N GLU A 173 -3.20 -3.89 13.35
CA GLU A 173 -3.33 -3.66 14.78
C GLU A 173 -2.12 -2.92 15.34
N TRP A 174 -0.91 -3.32 14.94
CA TRP A 174 0.31 -2.64 15.34
C TRP A 174 0.33 -1.17 14.89
N VAL A 175 -0.02 -0.89 13.63
CA VAL A 175 -0.12 0.50 13.13
C VAL A 175 -1.17 1.28 13.91
N ARG A 176 -2.34 0.69 14.22
CA ARG A 176 -3.37 1.33 15.04
C ARG A 176 -2.83 1.71 16.42
N ARG A 177 -2.05 0.82 17.06
CA ARG A 177 -1.42 1.09 18.36
C ARG A 177 -0.36 2.20 18.28
N ARG A 178 0.43 2.25 17.20
CA ARG A 178 1.39 3.33 16.92
C ARG A 178 0.72 4.67 16.64
N ARG A 179 -0.47 4.67 16.06
CA ARG A 179 -1.19 5.89 15.71
C ARG A 179 -1.91 6.51 16.91
N SER A 180 -2.61 5.69 17.70
CA SER A 180 -3.50 6.19 18.76
C SER A 180 -3.69 5.23 19.94
N GLY A 181 -2.82 4.23 20.08
CA GLY A 181 -2.84 3.30 21.21
C GLY A 181 -1.69 3.53 22.19
N ASP A 182 -1.33 2.47 22.89
CA ASP A 182 -0.28 2.44 23.91
C ASP A 182 1.14 2.62 23.37
N LEU A 183 1.33 2.54 22.05
CA LEU A 183 2.61 2.78 21.38
C LEU A 183 2.66 4.14 20.69
N ALA A 184 1.64 4.98 20.87
CA ALA A 184 1.55 6.26 20.17
C ALA A 184 2.55 7.28 20.72
N VAL A 185 3.26 7.94 19.81
CA VAL A 185 4.07 9.13 20.10
C VAL A 185 3.15 10.34 20.01
N GLN A 186 3.14 11.15 21.07
CA GLN A 186 2.30 12.35 21.10
C GLN A 186 2.91 13.45 20.23
N PRO A 187 2.08 14.23 19.51
CA PRO A 187 2.57 15.36 18.76
C PRO A 187 3.11 16.44 19.69
N ASP A 188 4.17 17.10 19.24
CA ASP A 188 4.73 18.31 19.82
C ASP A 188 4.62 19.43 18.78
N TYR A 189 3.78 20.41 19.08
CA TYR A 189 3.52 21.54 18.20
C TYR A 189 4.39 22.76 18.51
N GLU A 190 5.39 22.62 19.39
CA GLU A 190 6.44 23.63 19.47
C GLU A 190 7.17 23.69 18.12
N GLU A 191 7.17 24.88 17.52
CA GLU A 191 7.65 25.07 16.16
C GLU A 191 9.16 24.78 16.08
N LYS A 192 9.52 23.63 15.50
CA LYS A 192 10.90 23.34 15.14
C LYS A 192 11.14 23.98 13.78
N VAL A 193 11.82 25.13 13.77
CA VAL A 193 12.25 25.78 12.52
C VAL A 193 13.31 24.90 11.88
N VAL A 194 12.89 24.05 10.94
CA VAL A 194 13.80 23.28 10.10
C VAL A 194 13.96 24.04 8.79
N VAL A 195 15.08 24.74 8.65
CA VAL A 195 15.43 25.44 7.40
C VAL A 195 15.92 24.38 6.42
N PRO A 196 15.26 24.17 5.27
CA PRO A 196 15.76 23.25 4.26
C PRO A 196 17.10 23.78 3.73
N ALA A 197 18.09 22.91 3.55
CA ALA A 197 19.21 23.24 2.68
C ALA A 197 18.64 23.52 1.27
N ASP A 198 19.01 24.65 0.67
CA ASP A 198 18.60 25.05 -0.67
C ASP A 198 18.75 23.88 -1.64
N HIS A 199 17.65 23.23 -2.00
CA HIS A 199 17.62 22.28 -3.10
C HIS A 199 17.69 23.08 -4.40
N LYS A 200 18.88 23.58 -4.74
CA LYS A 200 19.13 24.12 -6.07
C LYS A 200 18.80 23.00 -7.06
N ARG A 201 17.81 23.26 -7.91
CA ARG A 201 17.54 22.47 -9.12
C ARG A 201 18.90 22.20 -9.78
N PRO A 202 19.28 20.94 -10.07
CA PRO A 202 20.50 20.70 -10.85
C PRO A 202 20.40 21.57 -12.11
N SER A 203 21.39 22.40 -12.37
CA SER A 203 21.42 23.13 -13.64
C SER A 203 21.48 22.07 -14.73
N ALA A 204 20.45 22.03 -15.57
CA ALA A 204 20.52 21.30 -16.81
C ALA A 204 21.60 22.00 -17.65
N ASN A 205 22.82 21.48 -17.61
CA ASN A 205 23.95 21.74 -18.51
C ASN A 205 25.07 20.75 -18.15
N ASP A 206 25.09 19.60 -18.85
CA ASP A 206 26.17 19.18 -19.76
C ASP A 206 25.86 17.80 -20.36
#